data_AF-A0A4Y2V7N1-F1
#
_entry.id   AF-A0A4Y2V7N1-F1
#
_cell.length_a   1.000
_cell.length_b   1.000
_cell.length_c   1.000
_cell.angle_alpha   90.00
_cell.angle_beta   90.00
_cell.angle_gamma   90.00
#
_symmetry.space_group_name_H-M   'P 1'
#
loop_
_entity.id
_entity.type
_entity.pdbx_description
1 polymer ?
#
loop_
_entity_poly.entity_id
_entity_poly.type
_entity_poly.pdbx_seq_one_letter_code
_entity_poly.pdbx_strand_id
1 'polypeptide(L)' 'MWEKLFVPLHCLNLGIAEDETQNVLWRIQNGEIDSTDPKVIVLCVGANNVSHSAEQIIAGILSCANAILEKKPSATLIIL' A
#
# COMPACT_ATOMS: atom_id res chain seq x y z
N MET A 1 7.64 13.95 14.46
CA MET A 1 7.47 12.49 14.66
C MET A 1 8.05 11.72 13.48
N TRP A 2 7.59 11.97 12.25
CA TRP A 2 8.06 11.29 11.04
C TRP A 2 9.59 11.33 10.83
N GLU A 3 10.18 12.53 10.83
CA GLU A 3 11.63 12.71 10.64
C GLU A 3 12.48 11.95 11.67
N LYS A 4 11.97 11.76 12.89
CA LYS A 4 12.71 11.09 13.96
C LYS A 4 12.60 9.57 13.89
N LEU A 5 11.49 9.04 13.36
CA LEU A 5 11.18 7.61 13.40
C LEU A 5 11.37 6.90 12.06
N PHE A 6 11.03 7.54 10.94
CA PHE A 6 10.95 6.87 9.63
C PHE A 6 12.03 7.31 8.64
N VAL A 7 12.52 8.57 8.71
CA VAL A 7 13.65 9.00 7.86
C VAL A 7 14.91 8.16 8.10
N PRO A 8 15.30 7.78 9.33
CA PRO A 8 16.45 6.90 9.56
C PRO A 8 16.30 5.50 8.96
N LEU A 9 15.07 5.06 8.68
CA LEU A 9 14.75 3.77 8.07
C LEU A 9 14.84 3.81 6.53
N HIS A 10 15.16 4.97 5.93
CA HIS A 10 15.18 5.17 4.49
C HIS A 10 13.81 4.91 3.84
N CYS A 11 12.74 5.37 4.50
CA CYS A 11 11.36 5.18 4.03
C CYS A 11 10.99 6.13 2.89
N LEU A 12 10.18 5.63 1.96
CA LEU A 12 9.42 6.40 0.98
C LEU A 12 7.94 6.42 1.40
N ASN A 13 7.30 7.58 1.35
CA ASN A 13 5.86 7.70 1.59
C ASN A 13 5.13 7.90 0.26
N LEU A 14 4.24 6.96 -0.06
CA LEU A 14 3.41 6.93 -1.27
C LEU A 14 1.93 7.13 -0.94
N GLY A 15 1.62 7.75 0.20
CA GLY A 15 0.27 8.08 0.61
C GLY A 15 -0.28 9.24 -0.22
N ILE A 16 -1.45 9.03 -0.82
CA ILE A 16 -2.24 10.08 -1.48
C ILE A 16 -3.54 10.19 -0.69
N ALA A 17 -3.93 11.42 -0.36
CA ALA A 17 -5.19 11.66 0.33
C ALA A 17 -6.37 11.19 -0.54
N GLU A 18 -7.44 10.74 0.10
CA GLU A 18 -8.69 10.29 -0.57
C GLU A 18 -8.57 9.03 -1.44
N ASP A 19 -7.38 8.42 -1.56
CA ASP A 19 -7.22 7.16 -2.29
C ASP A 19 -8.12 6.06 -1.70
N GLU A 20 -8.87 5.43 -2.58
CA GLU A 20 -9.59 4.19 -2.34
C GLU A 20 -8.73 2.98 -2.74
N THR A 21 -9.13 1.77 -2.35
CA THR A 21 -8.38 0.54 -2.64
C THR A 21 -8.02 0.37 -4.12
N GLN A 22 -8.91 0.75 -5.04
CA GLN A 22 -8.69 0.64 -6.48
C GLN A 22 -7.68 1.66 -7.02
N ASN A 23 -7.56 2.85 -6.39
CA ASN A 23 -6.56 3.84 -6.77
C ASN A 23 -5.17 3.34 -6.43
N VAL A 24 -5.00 2.84 -5.20
CA VAL A 24 -3.75 2.24 -4.74
C VAL A 24 -3.37 1.04 -5.59
N LEU A 25 -4.32 0.14 -5.87
CA LEU A 25 -4.09 -1.02 -6.75
C LEU A 25 -3.59 -0.59 -8.12
N TRP A 26 -4.23 0.43 -8.72
CA TRP A 26 -3.80 0.96 -10.01
C TRP A 26 -2.36 1.48 -9.94
N ARG A 27 -1.99 2.27 -8.92
CA ARG A 27 -0.62 2.80 -8.79
C ARG A 27 0.43 1.70 -8.65
N ILE A 28 0.15 0.67 -7.83
CA ILE A 28 1.02 -0.51 -7.69
C ILE A 28 1.24 -1.18 -9.04
N GLN A 29 0.16 -1.41 -9.79
CA GLN A 29 0.23 -2.06 -11.11
C GLN A 29 0.96 -1.22 -12.15
N ASN A 30 0.85 0.11 -12.07
CA ASN A 30 1.43 1.08 -13.00
C ASN A 30 2.83 1.59 -12.58
N GLY A 31 3.50 0.83 -11.72
CA GLY A 31 4.95 0.92 -11.56
C GLY A 31 5.44 1.79 -10.42
N GLU A 32 4.55 2.23 -9.53
CA GLU A 32 4.92 3.08 -8.39
C GLU A 32 6.01 2.44 -7.49
N ILE A 33 6.05 1.11 -7.40
CA ILE A 33 7.02 0.38 -6.59
C ILE A 33 8.08 -0.37 -7.41
N ASP A 34 8.03 -0.30 -8.74
CA ASP A 34 8.81 -1.21 -9.60
C ASP A 34 10.33 -1.02 -9.43
N SER A 35 10.77 0.24 -9.32
CA SER A 35 12.18 0.63 -9.16
C SER A 35 12.71 0.58 -7.72
N THR A 36 11.91 0.07 -6.77
CA THR A 36 12.28 -0.02 -5.35
C THR A 36 12.57 -1.45 -4.92
N ASP A 37 13.35 -1.66 -3.86
CA ASP A 37 13.56 -2.98 -3.24
C ASP A 37 13.40 -2.88 -1.71
N PRO A 38 12.17 -2.62 -1.22
CA PRO A 38 11.93 -2.41 0.20
C PRO A 38 11.94 -3.73 0.98
N LYS A 39 12.53 -3.71 2.17
CA LYS A 39 12.46 -4.84 3.12
C LYS A 39 11.06 -4.96 3.75
N VAL A 40 10.37 -3.83 3.90
CA VAL A 40 9.06 -3.73 4.55
C VAL A 40 8.19 -2.79 3.73
N ILE A 41 6.95 -3.18 3.49
CA ILE A 41 5.90 -2.35 2.87
C ILE A 41 4.76 -2.24 3.88
N VAL A 42 4.28 -1.01 4.10
CA VAL A 42 3.11 -0.74 4.95
C VAL A 42 1.97 -0.30 4.05
N LEU A 43 0.87 -1.06 4.05
CA LEU A 43 -0.35 -0.78 3.32
C LEU A 43 -1.42 -0.28 4.30
N CYS A 44 -1.92 0.94 4.08
CA CYS A 44 -2.98 1.54 4.87
C CYS A 44 -3.98 2.19 3.91
N VAL A 45 -5.08 1.49 3.61
CA VAL A 45 -6.11 1.93 2.66
C VAL A 45 -7.45 1.29 3.03
N GLY A 46 -8.55 1.90 2.61
CA GLY A 46 -9.91 1.37 2.76
C GLY A 46 -10.87 2.30 3.52
N ALA A 47 -10.35 3.22 4.33
CA ALA A 47 -11.18 4.18 5.08
C ALA A 47 -11.98 5.12 4.15
N ASN A 48 -11.48 5.41 2.95
CA ASN A 48 -12.14 6.29 1.98
C ASN A 48 -13.17 5.56 1.11
N ASN A 49 -13.24 4.23 1.14
CA ASN A 49 -14.19 3.43 0.36
C ASN A 49 -15.62 3.48 0.98
N VAL A 50 -16.12 4.68 1.27
CA VAL A 50 -17.37 4.91 2.04
C VAL A 50 -18.63 4.39 1.35
N SER A 51 -18.59 4.22 0.02
CA SER A 51 -19.68 3.70 -0.81
C SER A 51 -19.67 2.18 -0.99
N HIS A 52 -18.68 1.49 -0.43
CA HIS A 52 -18.46 0.05 -0.59
C HIS A 52 -18.85 -0.73 0.66
N SER A 53 -19.25 -1.99 0.49
CA SER A 53 -19.45 -2.92 1.60
C SER A 53 -18.12 -3.32 2.23
N ALA A 54 -18.14 -3.79 3.48
CA ALA A 54 -16.93 -4.27 4.15
C ALA A 54 -16.25 -5.40 3.36
N GLU A 55 -17.03 -6.29 2.75
CA GLU A 55 -16.52 -7.39 1.91
C GLU A 55 -15.81 -6.87 0.66
N GLN A 56 -16.37 -5.82 0.03
CA GLN A 56 -15.73 -5.17 -1.12
C GLN A 56 -14.42 -4.48 -0.73
N ILE A 57 -14.39 -3.83 0.44
CA ILE A 57 -13.17 -3.19 0.97
C ILE A 57 -12.10 -4.24 1.25
N ILE A 58 -12.45 -5.33 1.93
CA ILE A 58 -11.53 -6.45 2.21
C ILE A 58 -10.99 -7.02 0.89
N ALA A 59 -11.86 -7.25 -0.10
CA ALA A 59 -11.43 -7.72 -1.42
C ALA A 59 -10.42 -6.76 -2.06
N GLY A 60 -10.66 -5.45 -2.01
CA GLY A 60 -9.75 -4.43 -2.53
C GLY A 60 -8.40 -4.40 -1.81
N ILE A 61 -8.39 -4.51 -0.47
CA ILE A 61 -7.16 -4.61 0.33
C ILE A 61 -6.37 -5.87 -0.05
N LEU A 62 -7.05 -7.03 -0.18
CA LEU A 62 -6.41 -8.27 -0.60
C LEU A 62 -5.85 -8.19 -2.02
N SER A 63 -6.55 -7.52 -2.95
CA SER A 63 -6.02 -7.26 -4.29
C SER A 63 -4.75 -6.42 -4.27
N CYS A 64 -4.70 -5.37 -3.44
CA CYS A 64 -3.48 -4.58 -3.25
C CYS A 64 -2.35 -5.42 -2.65
N ALA A 65 -2.65 -6.21 -1.62
CA ALA A 65 -1.67 -7.07 -0.96
C ALA A 65 -1.06 -8.10 -1.91
N ASN A 66 -1.90 -8.76 -2.72
CA ASN A 66 -1.45 -9.72 -3.72
C ASN A 66 -0.58 -9.04 -4.78
N ALA A 67 -0.99 -7.88 -5.32
CA ALA A 67 -0.20 -7.15 -6.31
C ALA A 67 1.17 -6.72 -5.76
N ILE A 68 1.24 -6.35 -4.47
CA ILE A 68 2.51 -6.04 -3.79
C ILE A 68 3.38 -7.29 -3.70
N LEU A 69 2.84 -8.41 -3.21
CA LEU A 69 3.60 -9.64 -2.99
C LEU A 69 4.06 -10.29 -4.30
N GLU A 70 3.29 -10.14 -5.38
CA GLU A 70 3.71 -10.55 -6.73
C GLU A 70 4.92 -9.74 -7.23
N LYS A 71 4.92 -8.42 -7.01
CA LYS A 71 6.01 -7.54 -7.46
C LYS A 71 7.23 -7.58 -6.52
N LYS A 72 7.02 -7.78 -5.22
CA LYS A 72 8.03 -7.71 -4.15
C LYS A 72 7.92 -8.91 -3.21
N PRO A 73 8.19 -10.14 -3.68
CA PRO A 73 7.97 -11.38 -2.91
C PRO A 73 8.86 -11.51 -1.68
N SER A 74 9.97 -10.78 -1.60
CA SER A 74 10.89 -10.75 -0.47
C SER A 74 10.51 -9.74 0.62
N ALA A 75 9.58 -8.82 0.34
CA ALA A 75 9.19 -7.77 1.26
C ALA A 75 8.24 -8.29 2.34
N THR A 76 8.43 -7.85 3.59
CA THR A 76 7.42 -8.06 4.63
C THR A 76 6.29 -7.05 4.45
N LEU A 77 5.05 -7.53 4.27
CA LEU A 77 3.87 -6.69 4.15
C LEU A 77 3.18 -6.52 5.52
N ILE A 78 2.95 -5.27 5.92
CA ILE A 78 2.15 -4.90 7.09
C ILE A 78 0.90 -4.19 6.59
N ILE A 79 -0.27 -4.62 7.07
CA ILE A 79 -1.55 -3.97 6.80
C ILE A 79 -2.02 -3.32 8.11
N LEU A 80 -2.37 -2.03 8.06
CA LEU A 80 -2.90 -1.25 9.19
C LEU A 80 -4.43 -1.17 9.19
#